data_AF-A0A7W1VUR3-F1
#
_entry.id   AF-A0A7W1VUR3-F1
#
_cell.length_a   1.000
_cell.length_b   1.000
_cell.length_c   1.000
_cell.angle_alpha   90.00
_cell.angle_beta   90.00
_cell.angle_gamma   90.00
#
_symmetry.space_group_name_H-M   'P 1'
#
loop_
_entity.id
_entity.type
_entity.pdbx_description
1 polymer ?
#
loop_
_entity_poly.entity_id
_entity_poly.type
_entity_poly.pdbx_seq_one_letter_code
_entity_poly.pdbx_strand_id
1 'polypeptide(L)'
;MNTQIIDLTKDEHYQKAIKEIASFGFHQKEKIGDLFPTVYCMKQAPEYRPYWHYLKLSFDWFMIASTIWPAEFIPITAYLVHLLKNRKPLPPALILIYMFAQKLPSKHIQKLAKQRQQMAHKGEYDDLLKSNECYLAHNKAVQANPEVGKALEMMKVVFDMKEFANDIGVHRRYIMGERGFRIDWKFDPNNQESMMRTALTLLSYQHDLYGFQNDTALVQKFTAQLTAFGTVMVSPKYQATDYARDINRKTLGTFKRAYGAAYKGAKRLMGKREREDEAIRTCMAVLSADELGLQGKDRQIYIIEQAGLPRRTEVREIRKLAKLGRELLGME
;
A
#
# COMPACT_ATOMS: atom_id res chain seq x y z
N MET A 1 -0.54 -40.84 -25.12
CA MET A 1 -1.84 -40.17 -25.40
C MET A 1 -1.54 -39.02 -26.33
N ASN A 2 -2.23 -38.94 -27.48
CA ASN A 2 -2.01 -37.86 -28.45
C ASN A 2 -2.75 -36.60 -28.01
N THR A 3 -2.12 -35.78 -27.18
CA THR A 3 -2.53 -34.39 -27.02
C THR A 3 -2.34 -33.71 -28.37
N GLN A 4 -3.40 -33.11 -28.94
CA GLN A 4 -3.25 -32.26 -30.13
C GLN A 4 -2.29 -31.13 -29.76
N ILE A 5 -1.14 -31.08 -30.43
CA ILE A 5 -0.15 -30.02 -30.22
C ILE A 5 -0.72 -28.76 -30.87
N ILE A 6 -1.28 -27.88 -30.03
CA ILE A 6 -1.72 -26.55 -30.46
C ILE A 6 -0.47 -25.78 -30.89
N ASP A 7 -0.37 -25.45 -32.19
CA ASP A 7 0.66 -24.56 -32.69
C ASP A 7 0.37 -23.12 -32.23
N LEU A 8 0.89 -22.78 -31.05
CA LEU A 8 0.72 -21.49 -30.41
C LEU A 8 1.25 -20.31 -31.26
N THR A 9 2.05 -20.56 -32.31
CA THR A 9 2.48 -19.49 -33.23
C THR A 9 1.34 -19.01 -34.14
N LYS A 10 0.33 -19.87 -34.37
CA LYS A 10 -0.82 -19.63 -35.26
C LYS A 10 -2.13 -19.34 -34.51
N ASP A 11 -2.16 -19.54 -33.19
CA ASP A 11 -3.34 -19.23 -32.36
C ASP A 11 -3.44 -17.72 -32.09
N GLU A 12 -4.36 -17.05 -32.78
CA GLU A 12 -4.59 -15.61 -32.64
C GLU A 12 -5.01 -15.18 -31.21
N HIS A 13 -5.76 -16.02 -30.50
CA HIS A 13 -6.19 -15.74 -29.13
C HIS A 13 -5.00 -15.79 -28.16
N TYR A 14 -4.11 -16.77 -28.33
CA TYR A 14 -2.86 -16.85 -27.58
C TYR A 14 -1.96 -15.64 -27.87
N GLN A 15 -1.76 -15.29 -29.15
CA GLN A 15 -0.92 -14.16 -29.55
C GLN A 15 -1.46 -12.83 -29.02
N LYS A 16 -2.78 -12.64 -29.00
CA LYS A 16 -3.43 -11.48 -28.39
C LYS A 16 -3.21 -11.44 -26.87
N ALA A 17 -3.35 -12.57 -26.19
CA ALA A 17 -3.17 -12.65 -24.73
C ALA A 17 -1.71 -12.42 -24.31
N ILE A 18 -0.73 -12.95 -25.06
CA ILE A 18 0.70 -12.66 -24.86
C ILE A 18 1.01 -11.17 -25.03
N LYS A 19 0.42 -10.50 -26.03
CA LYS A 19 0.56 -9.04 -26.22
C LYS A 19 -0.05 -8.26 -25.06
N GLU A 20 -1.21 -8.67 -24.55
CA GLU A 20 -1.85 -8.05 -23.37
C GLU A 20 -0.97 -8.21 -22.11
N ILE A 21 -0.44 -9.41 -21.83
CA ILE A 21 0.45 -9.61 -20.67
C ILE A 21 1.80 -8.88 -20.82
N ALA A 22 2.36 -8.83 -22.03
CA ALA A 22 3.58 -8.06 -22.31
C ALA A 22 3.42 -6.55 -22.02
N SER A 23 2.18 -6.02 -21.99
CA SER A 23 1.92 -4.62 -21.65
C SER A 23 1.95 -4.33 -20.13
N PHE A 24 1.89 -5.37 -19.28
CA PHE A 24 1.91 -5.19 -17.83
C PHE A 24 3.32 -4.84 -17.29
N GLY A 25 3.34 -4.23 -16.10
CA GLY A 25 4.58 -3.85 -15.44
C GLY A 25 5.33 -5.02 -14.79
N PHE A 26 6.50 -4.69 -14.20
CA PHE A 26 7.27 -5.59 -13.34
C PHE A 26 7.70 -6.91 -13.99
N HIS A 27 7.92 -6.92 -15.30
CA HIS A 27 8.30 -8.10 -16.07
C HIS A 27 7.32 -9.27 -15.87
N GLN A 28 6.01 -8.97 -15.88
CA GLN A 28 4.97 -9.96 -15.57
C GLN A 28 4.95 -11.11 -16.58
N LYS A 29 5.17 -10.84 -17.88
CA LYS A 29 5.29 -11.88 -18.91
C LYS A 29 6.45 -12.83 -18.58
N GLU A 30 7.61 -12.26 -18.29
CA GLU A 30 8.86 -12.98 -18.03
C GLU A 30 8.77 -13.79 -16.72
N LYS A 31 8.10 -13.25 -15.69
CA LYS A 31 7.86 -13.94 -14.40
C LYS A 31 6.86 -15.10 -14.50
N ILE A 32 5.84 -14.99 -15.35
CA ILE A 32 4.91 -16.11 -15.58
C ILE A 32 5.59 -17.17 -16.45
N GLY A 33 6.36 -16.75 -17.46
CA GLY A 33 7.17 -17.63 -18.30
C GLY A 33 6.34 -18.76 -18.94
N ASP A 34 6.92 -19.96 -18.99
CA ASP A 34 6.32 -21.16 -19.61
C ASP A 34 5.06 -21.67 -18.91
N LEU A 35 4.73 -21.15 -17.73
CA LEU A 35 3.47 -21.45 -17.05
C LEU A 35 2.27 -20.89 -17.83
N PHE A 36 2.43 -19.77 -18.55
CA PHE A 36 1.36 -19.18 -19.36
C PHE A 36 0.93 -20.09 -20.54
N PRO A 37 1.81 -20.48 -21.48
CA PRO A 37 1.45 -21.43 -22.53
C PRO A 37 0.97 -22.78 -21.97
N THR A 38 1.59 -23.27 -20.87
CA THR A 38 1.17 -24.51 -20.22
C THR A 38 -0.29 -24.45 -19.78
N VAL A 39 -0.69 -23.42 -19.04
CA VAL A 39 -2.08 -23.25 -18.56
C VAL A 39 -3.03 -22.99 -19.73
N TYR A 40 -2.60 -22.22 -20.73
CA TYR A 40 -3.41 -21.92 -21.93
C TYR A 40 -3.77 -23.20 -22.73
N CYS A 41 -2.81 -24.10 -22.93
CA CYS A 41 -3.04 -25.41 -23.54
C CYS A 41 -3.87 -26.34 -22.64
N MET A 42 -3.51 -26.46 -21.35
CA MET A 42 -4.23 -27.34 -20.42
C MET A 42 -5.71 -26.96 -20.27
N LYS A 43 -6.05 -25.66 -20.30
CA LYS A 43 -7.43 -25.16 -20.27
C LYS A 43 -8.27 -25.62 -21.48
N GLN A 44 -7.64 -26.01 -22.58
CA GLN A 44 -8.31 -26.43 -23.83
C GLN A 44 -8.31 -27.96 -24.01
N ALA A 45 -7.34 -28.66 -23.42
CA ALA A 45 -7.20 -30.09 -23.60
C ALA A 45 -8.32 -30.87 -22.87
N PRO A 46 -9.04 -31.81 -23.55
CA PRO A 46 -10.19 -32.50 -22.97
C PRO A 46 -9.91 -33.23 -21.66
N GLU A 47 -8.71 -33.76 -21.47
CA GLU A 47 -8.28 -34.49 -20.27
C GLU A 47 -8.26 -33.65 -18.99
N TYR A 48 -8.18 -32.31 -19.09
CA TYR A 48 -8.23 -31.41 -17.93
C TYR A 48 -9.59 -30.70 -17.78
N ARG A 49 -10.61 -31.08 -18.56
CA ARG A 49 -11.96 -30.49 -18.47
C ARG A 49 -12.57 -30.51 -17.05
N PRO A 50 -12.37 -31.55 -16.20
CA PRO A 50 -12.81 -31.52 -14.80
C PRO A 50 -12.16 -30.44 -13.92
N TYR A 51 -11.03 -29.89 -14.36
CA TYR A 51 -10.23 -28.88 -13.66
C TYR A 51 -10.27 -27.52 -14.37
N TRP A 52 -11.14 -27.36 -15.36
CA TRP A 52 -11.21 -26.20 -16.24
C TRP A 52 -11.37 -24.89 -15.46
N HIS A 53 -12.17 -24.86 -14.40
CA HIS A 53 -12.40 -23.66 -13.59
C HIS A 53 -11.14 -23.19 -12.85
N TYR A 54 -10.33 -24.11 -12.32
CA TYR A 54 -9.05 -23.79 -11.70
C TYR A 54 -8.05 -23.21 -12.72
N LEU A 55 -7.97 -23.83 -13.90
CA LEU A 55 -7.09 -23.38 -14.99
C LEU A 55 -7.56 -22.04 -15.58
N LYS A 56 -8.87 -21.85 -15.76
CA LYS A 56 -9.50 -20.60 -16.20
C LYS A 56 -9.23 -19.47 -15.21
N LEU A 57 -9.41 -19.71 -13.91
CA LEU A 57 -9.18 -18.70 -12.89
C LEU A 57 -7.70 -18.32 -12.79
N SER A 58 -6.80 -19.31 -12.84
CA SER A 58 -5.34 -19.07 -12.92
C SER A 58 -4.97 -18.19 -14.11
N PHE A 59 -5.50 -18.52 -15.29
CA PHE A 59 -5.33 -17.75 -16.51
C PHE A 59 -5.86 -16.31 -16.37
N ASP A 60 -7.06 -16.14 -15.81
CA ASP A 60 -7.66 -14.82 -15.67
C ASP A 60 -6.89 -13.92 -14.68
N TRP A 61 -6.29 -14.48 -13.63
CA TRP A 61 -5.35 -13.75 -12.76
C TRP A 61 -4.06 -13.36 -13.49
N PHE A 62 -3.52 -14.22 -14.36
CA PHE A 62 -2.39 -13.84 -15.24
C PHE A 62 -2.70 -12.69 -16.20
N MET A 63 -3.96 -12.58 -16.62
CA MET A 63 -4.47 -11.53 -17.52
C MET A 63 -4.75 -10.18 -16.84
N ILE A 64 -4.37 -9.99 -15.57
CA ILE A 64 -4.49 -8.70 -14.87
C ILE A 64 -3.19 -8.32 -14.14
N ALA A 65 -3.00 -7.04 -13.86
CA ALA A 65 -1.78 -6.53 -13.21
C ALA A 65 -1.47 -7.22 -11.87
N SER A 66 -0.25 -7.75 -11.74
CA SER A 66 0.24 -8.47 -10.55
C SER A 66 0.21 -7.67 -9.25
N THR A 67 0.14 -6.33 -9.31
CA THR A 67 0.01 -5.48 -8.12
C THR A 67 -1.36 -5.50 -7.46
N ILE A 68 -2.41 -6.03 -8.12
CA ILE A 68 -3.74 -6.21 -7.51
C ILE A 68 -4.07 -7.66 -7.16
N TRP A 69 -3.12 -8.58 -7.34
CA TRP A 69 -3.26 -9.97 -6.93
C TRP A 69 -3.27 -10.08 -5.40
N PRO A 70 -4.31 -10.66 -4.77
CA PRO A 70 -4.29 -10.95 -3.32
C PRO A 70 -3.27 -12.01 -2.91
N ALA A 71 -2.85 -12.89 -3.82
CA ALA A 71 -1.97 -14.03 -3.55
C ALA A 71 -0.93 -14.22 -4.68
N GLU A 72 0.06 -15.09 -4.47
CA GLU A 72 1.06 -15.38 -5.51
C GLU A 72 0.52 -16.39 -6.53
N PHE A 73 -0.22 -15.92 -7.53
CA PHE A 73 -0.86 -16.82 -8.50
C PHE A 73 0.13 -17.64 -9.34
N ILE A 74 1.37 -17.19 -9.54
CA ILE A 74 2.40 -17.96 -10.27
C ILE A 74 2.73 -19.28 -9.53
N PRO A 75 3.28 -19.29 -8.30
CA PRO A 75 3.61 -20.53 -7.60
C PRO A 75 2.37 -21.38 -7.23
N ILE A 76 1.22 -20.77 -6.91
CA ILE A 76 -0.06 -21.50 -6.71
C ILE A 76 -0.43 -22.28 -7.99
N THR A 77 -0.37 -21.62 -9.15
CA THR A 77 -0.70 -22.24 -10.45
C THR A 77 0.35 -23.25 -10.88
N ALA A 78 1.64 -23.02 -10.58
CA ALA A 78 2.70 -23.99 -10.83
C ALA A 78 2.46 -25.30 -10.05
N TYR A 79 2.01 -25.20 -8.79
CA TYR A 79 1.64 -26.36 -7.99
C TYR A 79 0.38 -27.07 -8.54
N LEU A 80 -0.66 -26.34 -8.95
CA LEU A 80 -1.82 -26.93 -9.66
C LEU A 80 -1.36 -27.72 -10.90
N VAL A 81 -0.55 -27.09 -11.76
CA VAL A 81 -0.03 -27.71 -12.99
C VAL A 81 0.82 -28.95 -12.68
N HIS A 82 1.65 -28.91 -11.63
CA HIS A 82 2.40 -30.07 -11.16
C HIS A 82 1.48 -31.23 -10.77
N LEU A 83 0.46 -30.99 -9.95
CA LEU A 83 -0.48 -32.04 -9.52
C LEU A 83 -1.21 -32.66 -10.72
N LEU A 84 -1.74 -31.82 -11.61
CA LEU A 84 -2.49 -32.25 -12.79
C LEU A 84 -1.63 -33.07 -13.77
N LYS A 85 -0.41 -32.61 -14.08
CA LYS A 85 0.53 -33.36 -14.94
C LYS A 85 0.90 -34.73 -14.35
N ASN A 86 1.00 -34.82 -13.02
CA ASN A 86 1.30 -36.06 -12.30
C ASN A 86 0.05 -36.86 -11.91
N ARG A 87 -1.15 -36.47 -12.38
CA ARG A 87 -2.44 -37.10 -12.05
C ARG A 87 -2.72 -37.26 -10.54
N LYS A 88 -2.14 -36.39 -9.72
CA LYS A 88 -2.36 -36.36 -8.26
C LYS A 88 -3.69 -35.65 -7.96
N PRO A 89 -4.45 -36.09 -6.94
CA PRO A 89 -5.64 -35.38 -6.49
C PRO A 89 -5.27 -33.97 -6.00
N LEU A 90 -6.21 -33.03 -6.10
CA LEU A 90 -6.02 -31.69 -5.54
C LEU A 90 -6.25 -31.74 -4.03
N PRO A 91 -5.31 -31.23 -3.19
CA PRO A 91 -5.52 -31.20 -1.75
C PRO A 91 -6.64 -30.20 -1.39
N PRO A 92 -7.43 -30.45 -0.32
CA PRO A 92 -8.54 -29.58 0.08
C PRO A 92 -8.13 -28.11 0.25
N ALA A 93 -6.94 -27.86 0.79
CA ALA A 93 -6.37 -26.52 0.94
C ALA A 93 -6.19 -25.76 -0.40
N LEU A 94 -5.81 -26.44 -1.49
CA LEU A 94 -5.68 -25.82 -2.81
C LEU A 94 -7.06 -25.53 -3.43
N ILE A 95 -8.03 -26.42 -3.21
CA ILE A 95 -9.42 -26.21 -3.65
C ILE A 95 -9.99 -24.95 -2.98
N LEU A 96 -9.79 -24.81 -1.66
CA LEU A 96 -10.26 -23.67 -0.88
C LEU A 96 -9.61 -22.34 -1.32
N ILE A 97 -8.30 -22.35 -1.60
CA ILE A 97 -7.57 -21.22 -2.21
C ILE A 97 -8.25 -20.76 -3.51
N TYR A 98 -8.56 -21.69 -4.43
CA TYR A 98 -9.22 -21.33 -5.69
C TYR A 98 -10.68 -20.88 -5.51
N MET A 99 -11.42 -21.39 -4.51
CA MET A 99 -12.76 -20.89 -4.18
C MET A 99 -12.72 -19.41 -3.76
N PHE A 100 -11.76 -19.01 -2.93
CA PHE A 100 -11.61 -17.62 -2.49
C PHE A 100 -11.01 -16.68 -3.57
N ALA A 101 -10.52 -17.19 -4.70
CA ALA A 101 -9.91 -16.39 -5.75
C ALA A 101 -10.89 -15.82 -6.81
N GLN A 102 -12.19 -16.10 -6.74
CA GLN A 102 -13.10 -15.97 -7.91
C GLN A 102 -13.51 -14.54 -8.36
N LYS A 103 -13.28 -13.47 -7.58
CA LYS A 103 -13.70 -12.09 -7.95
C LYS A 103 -12.54 -11.27 -8.52
N LEU A 104 -12.54 -11.06 -9.84
CA LEU A 104 -11.55 -10.27 -10.57
C LEU A 104 -11.86 -8.75 -10.55
N PRO A 105 -10.87 -7.86 -10.33
CA PRO A 105 -11.07 -6.41 -10.40
C PRO A 105 -11.17 -5.86 -11.83
N SER A 106 -11.94 -4.77 -11.99
CA SER A 106 -12.19 -4.13 -13.29
C SER A 106 -10.93 -3.54 -13.95
N LYS A 107 -10.91 -3.47 -15.30
CA LYS A 107 -9.74 -3.02 -16.08
C LYS A 107 -9.27 -1.58 -15.76
N HIS A 108 -10.12 -0.74 -15.17
CA HIS A 108 -9.75 0.59 -14.70
C HIS A 108 -8.79 0.54 -13.49
N ILE A 109 -9.03 -0.38 -12.54
CA ILE A 109 -8.24 -0.55 -11.31
C ILE A 109 -6.82 -1.10 -11.63
N GLN A 110 -6.70 -1.91 -12.68
CA GLN A 110 -5.46 -2.52 -13.13
C GLN A 110 -4.38 -1.49 -13.56
N LYS A 111 -4.78 -0.27 -13.97
CA LYS A 111 -3.87 0.76 -14.49
C LYS A 111 -3.19 1.58 -13.40
N LEU A 112 -3.87 1.87 -12.29
CA LEU A 112 -3.36 2.74 -11.21
C LEU A 112 -2.49 1.99 -10.19
N ALA A 113 -2.66 0.68 -10.04
CA ALA A 113 -2.00 -0.11 -9.01
C ALA A 113 -0.47 -0.26 -9.17
N LYS A 114 0.11 0.12 -10.33
CA LYS A 114 1.54 -0.05 -10.63
C LYS A 114 2.48 0.84 -9.79
N GLN A 115 1.97 1.86 -9.09
CA GLN A 115 2.81 3.00 -8.66
C GLN A 115 3.29 3.03 -7.19
N ARG A 116 2.68 2.30 -6.23
CA ARG A 116 2.93 2.54 -4.78
C ARG A 116 2.98 1.29 -3.89
N GLN A 117 3.88 0.37 -4.20
CA GLN A 117 3.97 -0.93 -3.50
C GLN A 117 4.88 -0.95 -2.25
N GLN A 118 5.89 -0.08 -2.18
CA GLN A 118 6.96 -0.10 -1.15
C GLN A 118 6.53 0.47 0.21
N MET A 119 5.33 0.12 0.69
CA MET A 119 4.87 0.60 1.99
C MET A 119 4.43 -0.52 2.96
N ALA A 120 3.31 -1.24 2.79
CA ALA A 120 2.57 -1.94 3.88
C ALA A 120 3.28 -2.74 5.04
N HIS A 121 4.58 -3.06 4.96
CA HIS A 121 5.42 -4.07 5.65
C HIS A 121 5.25 -4.55 7.10
N LYS A 122 4.61 -3.85 8.06
CA LYS A 122 4.79 -4.24 9.48
C LYS A 122 3.56 -4.37 10.42
N GLY A 123 2.40 -3.68 10.28
CA GLY A 123 1.16 -3.91 11.09
C GLY A 123 0.61 -2.93 12.17
N GLU A 124 1.22 -1.79 12.54
CA GLU A 124 0.87 -0.96 13.74
C GLU A 124 0.07 0.34 13.41
N TYR A 125 -1.23 0.51 13.75
CA TYR A 125 -2.12 1.36 12.90
C TYR A 125 -3.28 2.23 13.47
N ASP A 126 -3.69 2.15 14.75
CA ASP A 126 -5.00 2.70 15.19
C ASP A 126 -5.08 4.24 15.40
N ASP A 127 -3.98 4.93 15.72
CA ASP A 127 -3.98 6.36 16.14
C ASP A 127 -4.15 7.40 15.00
N LEU A 128 -4.56 6.94 13.83
CA LEU A 128 -4.40 7.66 12.56
C LEU A 128 -5.70 8.12 11.92
N LEU A 129 -6.85 7.59 12.32
CA LEU A 129 -8.17 8.00 11.82
C LEU A 129 -8.81 9.09 12.68
N LYS A 130 -9.53 10.01 12.04
CA LYS A 130 -10.31 11.10 12.68
C LYS A 130 -11.82 10.84 12.75
N SER A 131 -12.36 9.98 11.88
CA SER A 131 -13.78 9.61 11.83
C SER A 131 -13.89 8.11 11.62
N ASN A 132 -14.84 7.49 12.32
CA ASN A 132 -14.97 6.02 12.45
C ASN A 132 -16.25 5.47 11.82
N GLU A 133 -17.17 6.31 11.32
CA GLU A 133 -18.50 5.89 10.86
C GLU A 133 -18.42 4.88 9.71
N CYS A 134 -17.54 5.11 8.73
CA CYS A 134 -17.33 4.17 7.62
C CYS A 134 -16.78 2.81 8.08
N TYR A 135 -15.91 2.80 9.09
CA TYR A 135 -15.40 1.55 9.70
C TYR A 135 -16.52 0.83 10.47
N LEU A 136 -17.28 1.54 11.30
CA LEU A 136 -18.37 0.96 12.11
C LEU A 136 -19.48 0.36 11.23
N ALA A 137 -19.88 1.06 10.17
CA ALA A 137 -20.86 0.57 9.20
C ALA A 137 -20.36 -0.68 8.46
N HIS A 138 -19.10 -0.67 7.98
CA HIS A 138 -18.52 -1.83 7.30
C HIS A 138 -18.32 -3.01 8.24
N ASN A 139 -17.87 -2.77 9.48
CA ASN A 139 -17.75 -3.80 10.50
C ASN A 139 -19.10 -4.46 10.81
N LYS A 140 -20.17 -3.67 11.02
CA LYS A 140 -21.51 -4.23 11.23
C LYS A 140 -21.98 -5.08 10.04
N ALA A 141 -21.72 -4.65 8.81
CA ALA A 141 -22.05 -5.42 7.61
C ALA A 141 -21.24 -6.73 7.49
N VAL A 142 -19.96 -6.72 7.88
CA VAL A 142 -19.08 -7.90 7.92
C VAL A 142 -19.54 -8.90 8.99
N GLN A 143 -19.81 -8.45 10.22
CA GLN A 143 -20.29 -9.36 11.28
C GLN A 143 -21.64 -10.00 10.93
N ALA A 144 -22.49 -9.28 10.20
CA ALA A 144 -23.79 -9.77 9.76
C ALA A 144 -23.73 -10.62 8.47
N ASN A 145 -22.56 -10.80 7.83
CA ASN A 145 -22.46 -11.53 6.58
C ASN A 145 -22.29 -13.05 6.81
N PRO A 146 -23.30 -13.89 6.48
CA PRO A 146 -23.21 -15.33 6.67
C PRO A 146 -22.18 -16.01 5.75
N GLU A 147 -21.74 -15.36 4.66
CA GLU A 147 -20.66 -15.87 3.81
C GLU A 147 -19.31 -15.90 4.56
N VAL A 148 -19.04 -14.89 5.41
CA VAL A 148 -17.81 -14.78 6.19
C VAL A 148 -17.73 -15.91 7.21
N GLY A 149 -18.81 -16.15 7.95
CA GLY A 149 -18.90 -17.28 8.89
C GLY A 149 -18.75 -18.63 8.20
N LYS A 150 -19.47 -18.87 7.09
CA LYS A 150 -19.34 -20.11 6.30
C LYS A 150 -17.93 -20.33 5.79
N ALA A 151 -17.26 -19.28 5.31
CA ALA A 151 -15.89 -19.38 4.81
C ALA A 151 -14.86 -19.65 5.93
N LEU A 152 -15.08 -19.11 7.13
CA LEU A 152 -14.26 -19.44 8.30
C LEU A 152 -14.44 -20.92 8.72
N GLU A 153 -15.67 -21.43 8.74
CA GLU A 153 -15.92 -22.85 9.02
C GLU A 153 -15.29 -23.76 7.96
N MET A 154 -15.36 -23.39 6.67
CA MET A 154 -14.63 -24.10 5.60
C MET A 154 -13.11 -24.09 5.82
N MET A 155 -12.53 -23.03 6.39
CA MET A 155 -11.11 -23.01 6.76
C MET A 155 -10.81 -23.96 7.94
N LYS A 156 -11.63 -23.96 9.00
CA LYS A 156 -11.46 -24.84 10.17
C LYS A 156 -11.57 -26.33 9.83
N VAL A 157 -12.35 -26.70 8.81
CA VAL A 157 -12.42 -28.08 8.30
C VAL A 157 -11.11 -28.52 7.63
N VAL A 158 -10.31 -27.57 7.12
CA VAL A 158 -9.11 -27.85 6.31
C VAL A 158 -7.80 -27.61 7.09
N PHE A 159 -7.82 -26.75 8.11
CA PHE A 159 -6.65 -26.35 8.89
C PHE A 159 -6.96 -26.35 10.39
N ASP A 160 -6.03 -26.83 11.23
CA ASP A 160 -6.09 -26.49 12.66
C ASP A 160 -5.73 -25.02 12.83
N MET A 161 -6.75 -24.17 12.89
CA MET A 161 -6.57 -22.74 13.04
C MET A 161 -5.76 -22.40 14.30
N LYS A 162 -5.88 -23.16 15.39
CA LYS A 162 -5.24 -22.84 16.68
C LYS A 162 -3.71 -22.87 16.59
N GLU A 163 -3.14 -23.78 15.80
CA GLU A 163 -1.71 -23.88 15.53
C GLU A 163 -1.12 -22.57 14.98
N PHE A 164 -1.94 -21.79 14.26
CA PHE A 164 -1.52 -20.59 13.53
C PHE A 164 -2.10 -19.28 14.09
N ALA A 165 -2.59 -19.29 15.33
CA ALA A 165 -2.84 -18.07 16.10
C ALA A 165 -1.50 -17.43 16.52
N ASN A 166 -1.51 -16.12 16.75
CA ASN A 166 -0.50 -15.51 17.63
C ASN A 166 -0.95 -15.63 19.11
N ASP A 167 -0.09 -15.19 20.03
CA ASP A 167 -0.28 -15.26 21.48
C ASP A 167 -1.59 -14.60 22.00
N ILE A 168 -2.26 -13.77 21.18
CA ILE A 168 -3.53 -13.09 21.50
C ILE A 168 -4.73 -13.66 20.71
N GLY A 169 -4.59 -14.84 20.09
CA GLY A 169 -5.66 -15.54 19.39
C GLY A 169 -6.02 -14.99 18.00
N VAL A 170 -5.12 -14.20 17.38
CA VAL A 170 -5.39 -13.51 16.10
C VAL A 170 -4.74 -14.25 14.92
N HIS A 171 -5.58 -14.64 13.95
CA HIS A 171 -5.15 -15.09 12.62
C HIS A 171 -5.12 -13.89 11.67
N ARG A 172 -3.94 -13.30 11.47
CA ARG A 172 -3.75 -12.10 10.64
C ARG A 172 -3.56 -12.45 9.16
N ARG A 173 -4.24 -11.74 8.25
CA ARG A 173 -3.96 -11.83 6.80
C ARG A 173 -2.63 -11.19 6.42
N TYR A 174 -2.04 -11.62 5.31
CA TYR A 174 -0.94 -10.86 4.71
C TYR A 174 -1.46 -9.62 3.98
N ILE A 175 -0.81 -8.48 4.20
CA ILE A 175 -1.06 -7.27 3.40
C ILE A 175 -0.06 -7.24 2.24
N MET A 176 -0.56 -7.11 1.01
CA MET A 176 0.23 -7.30 -0.23
C MET A 176 1.49 -6.41 -0.35
N GLY A 177 1.50 -5.23 0.29
CA GLY A 177 2.68 -4.35 0.33
C GLY A 177 3.77 -4.78 1.33
N GLU A 178 3.56 -5.84 2.12
CA GLU A 178 4.59 -6.38 3.02
C GLU A 178 5.60 -7.27 2.30
N ARG A 179 5.19 -7.89 1.21
CA ARG A 179 5.99 -8.83 0.40
C ARG A 179 7.20 -8.18 -0.28
N GLY A 180 7.13 -6.89 -0.62
CA GLY A 180 8.26 -6.15 -1.21
C GLY A 180 9.48 -6.02 -0.30
N PHE A 181 9.36 -6.47 0.96
CA PHE A 181 10.38 -6.35 2.01
C PHE A 181 10.57 -7.65 2.82
N ARG A 182 9.86 -8.73 2.47
CA ARG A 182 9.94 -10.07 3.10
C ARG A 182 10.33 -11.08 2.02
N ILE A 183 11.63 -11.26 1.80
CA ILE A 183 12.19 -12.18 0.78
C ILE A 183 11.86 -13.66 1.11
N ASP A 184 11.61 -13.92 2.38
CA ASP A 184 11.18 -15.15 3.02
C ASP A 184 9.70 -15.53 2.74
N TRP A 185 8.83 -14.59 2.36
CA TRP A 185 7.38 -14.84 2.25
C TRP A 185 6.95 -15.32 0.86
N LYS A 186 7.32 -16.57 0.55
CA LYS A 186 6.93 -17.28 -0.68
C LYS A 186 5.83 -18.30 -0.39
N PHE A 187 4.95 -18.53 -1.37
CA PHE A 187 4.05 -19.69 -1.34
C PHE A 187 4.86 -20.99 -1.44
N ASP A 188 4.86 -21.77 -0.36
CA ASP A 188 5.30 -23.17 -0.32
C ASP A 188 4.07 -24.08 -0.14
N PRO A 189 3.78 -24.99 -1.09
CA PRO A 189 2.66 -25.93 -0.97
C PRO A 189 2.91 -27.08 0.01
N ASN A 190 4.15 -27.29 0.47
CA ASN A 190 4.48 -28.35 1.45
C ASN A 190 4.31 -27.87 2.90
N ASN A 191 4.21 -26.55 3.11
CA ASN A 191 4.01 -25.93 4.41
C ASN A 191 2.52 -25.59 4.62
N GLN A 192 1.89 -26.21 5.63
CA GLN A 192 0.48 -25.98 5.97
C GLN A 192 0.19 -24.54 6.38
N GLU A 193 1.11 -23.88 7.08
CA GLU A 193 0.99 -22.47 7.45
C GLU A 193 0.93 -21.58 6.21
N SER A 194 1.80 -21.84 5.22
CA SER A 194 1.81 -21.13 3.93
C SER A 194 0.48 -21.29 3.17
N MET A 195 -0.05 -22.52 3.13
CA MET A 195 -1.35 -22.83 2.52
C MET A 195 -2.50 -22.12 3.24
N MET A 196 -2.56 -22.21 4.58
CA MET A 196 -3.58 -21.57 5.41
C MET A 196 -3.53 -20.04 5.27
N ARG A 197 -2.35 -19.42 5.43
CA ARG A 197 -2.20 -17.97 5.32
C ARG A 197 -2.55 -17.46 3.92
N THR A 198 -2.32 -18.27 2.87
CA THR A 198 -2.75 -17.95 1.51
C THR A 198 -4.28 -17.96 1.38
N ALA A 199 -4.95 -18.99 1.90
CA ALA A 199 -6.42 -19.07 1.94
C ALA A 199 -7.03 -17.92 2.76
N LEU A 200 -6.51 -17.68 3.97
CA LEU A 200 -6.91 -16.57 4.84
C LEU A 200 -6.75 -15.21 4.17
N THR A 201 -5.67 -15.00 3.43
CA THR A 201 -5.40 -13.74 2.71
C THR A 201 -6.40 -13.53 1.58
N LEU A 202 -6.79 -14.58 0.86
CA LEU A 202 -7.81 -14.52 -0.18
C LEU A 202 -9.19 -14.22 0.41
N LEU A 203 -9.61 -14.96 1.44
CA LEU A 203 -10.87 -14.70 2.17
C LEU A 203 -10.91 -13.25 2.70
N SER A 204 -9.84 -12.84 3.37
CA SER A 204 -9.73 -11.51 3.95
C SER A 204 -9.63 -10.41 2.90
N TYR A 205 -9.22 -10.71 1.67
CA TYR A 205 -9.28 -9.78 0.53
C TYR A 205 -10.71 -9.62 0.00
N GLN A 206 -11.55 -10.66 0.04
CA GLN A 206 -12.94 -10.59 -0.43
C GLN A 206 -13.81 -9.66 0.43
N HIS A 207 -13.59 -9.66 1.75
CA HIS A 207 -14.42 -8.93 2.73
C HIS A 207 -13.66 -7.82 3.50
N ASP A 208 -12.52 -7.36 2.95
CA ASP A 208 -11.66 -6.32 3.54
C ASP A 208 -11.31 -6.54 5.03
N LEU A 209 -11.02 -7.78 5.41
CA LEU A 209 -10.65 -8.17 6.77
C LEU A 209 -9.15 -7.96 7.03
N TYR A 210 -8.80 -7.58 8.25
CA TYR A 210 -7.46 -7.73 8.83
C TYR A 210 -7.14 -9.19 9.19
N GLY A 211 -8.17 -9.98 9.51
CA GLY A 211 -8.04 -11.36 9.97
C GLY A 211 -9.23 -11.80 10.80
N PHE A 212 -9.02 -12.77 11.69
CA PHE A 212 -10.00 -13.23 12.67
C PHE A 212 -9.36 -13.29 14.07
N GLN A 213 -10.17 -13.12 15.11
CA GLN A 213 -9.79 -13.35 16.51
C GLN A 213 -10.94 -14.05 17.22
N ASN A 214 -10.70 -15.24 17.77
CA ASN A 214 -11.73 -16.04 18.46
C ASN A 214 -13.03 -16.11 17.63
N ASP A 215 -12.91 -16.53 16.38
CA ASP A 215 -13.94 -16.59 15.34
C ASP A 215 -14.62 -15.27 14.94
N THR A 216 -14.30 -14.16 15.60
CA THR A 216 -14.81 -12.83 15.24
C THR A 216 -13.98 -12.27 14.08
N ALA A 217 -14.65 -11.87 13.00
CA ALA A 217 -13.99 -11.23 11.87
C ALA A 217 -13.46 -9.85 12.27
N LEU A 218 -12.20 -9.55 11.98
CA LEU A 218 -11.60 -8.24 12.23
C LEU A 218 -11.54 -7.45 10.92
N VAL A 219 -12.22 -6.31 10.82
CA VAL A 219 -12.15 -5.45 9.63
C VAL A 219 -10.80 -4.73 9.52
N GLN A 220 -10.25 -4.64 8.31
CA GLN A 220 -9.05 -3.86 8.02
C GLN A 220 -9.34 -2.37 8.19
N LYS A 221 -8.77 -1.75 9.21
CA LYS A 221 -8.77 -0.28 9.38
C LYS A 221 -7.81 0.42 8.41
N PHE A 222 -7.84 1.75 8.36
CA PHE A 222 -6.71 2.55 7.83
C PHE A 222 -5.47 2.36 8.70
N THR A 223 -4.32 2.64 8.12
CA THR A 223 -3.05 2.07 8.51
C THR A 223 -1.91 3.02 8.12
N ALA A 224 -1.06 3.46 9.04
CA ALA A 224 0.25 4.08 8.76
C ALA A 224 1.38 3.67 9.74
N GLN A 225 2.61 3.45 9.24
CA GLN A 225 3.68 2.82 10.04
C GLN A 225 5.11 3.09 9.54
N LEU A 226 6.13 2.85 10.36
CA LEU A 226 7.54 3.09 10.05
C LEU A 226 8.31 1.84 9.56
N THR A 227 8.77 1.86 8.30
CA THR A 227 9.77 0.92 7.76
C THR A 227 11.13 1.59 7.65
N ALA A 228 12.18 0.79 7.40
CA ALA A 228 13.54 1.28 7.13
C ALA A 228 13.63 2.28 5.95
N PHE A 229 12.56 2.40 5.15
CA PHE A 229 12.49 3.23 3.94
C PHE A 229 11.45 4.35 4.03
N GLY A 230 10.70 4.48 5.13
CA GLY A 230 9.80 5.62 5.38
C GLY A 230 8.47 5.28 6.07
N THR A 231 7.51 6.20 6.00
CA THR A 231 6.17 6.01 6.61
C THR A 231 5.16 5.43 5.62
N VAL A 232 4.94 4.14 5.77
CA VAL A 232 3.88 3.31 5.18
C VAL A 232 2.50 3.91 5.37
N MET A 233 1.62 3.78 4.38
CA MET A 233 0.16 3.89 4.57
C MET A 233 -0.61 2.82 3.78
N VAL A 234 -1.59 2.18 4.39
CA VAL A 234 -2.61 1.34 3.74
C VAL A 234 -3.99 1.94 4.02
N SER A 235 -4.80 2.15 2.98
CA SER A 235 -6.23 2.39 3.14
C SER A 235 -6.99 1.11 2.77
N PRO A 236 -7.98 0.67 3.56
CA PRO A 236 -8.87 -0.40 3.14
C PRO A 236 -9.76 0.07 1.98
N LYS A 237 -10.22 -0.86 1.15
CA LYS A 237 -10.93 -0.51 -0.11
C LYS A 237 -12.24 0.22 0.14
N TYR A 238 -12.92 -0.06 1.25
CA TYR A 238 -14.19 0.58 1.61
C TYR A 238 -14.03 2.04 2.09
N GLN A 239 -12.80 2.54 2.32
CA GLN A 239 -12.56 3.88 2.85
C GLN A 239 -11.77 4.76 1.88
N ALA A 240 -12.42 5.82 1.39
CA ALA A 240 -11.75 6.92 0.69
C ALA A 240 -11.07 7.85 1.70
N THR A 241 -9.73 7.79 1.79
CA THR A 241 -8.96 8.62 2.73
C THR A 241 -8.68 10.02 2.21
N ASP A 242 -9.18 11.02 2.92
CA ASP A 242 -8.78 12.42 2.80
C ASP A 242 -7.70 12.77 3.85
N TYR A 243 -6.54 13.26 3.39
CA TYR A 243 -5.38 13.56 4.25
C TYR A 243 -5.58 14.77 5.20
N ALA A 244 -6.62 15.59 5.00
CA ALA A 244 -7.03 16.68 5.87
C ALA A 244 -8.13 16.26 6.86
N ARG A 245 -9.18 15.62 6.34
CA ARG A 245 -10.38 15.21 7.09
C ARG A 245 -10.15 13.95 7.92
N ASP A 246 -9.44 12.96 7.40
CA ASP A 246 -9.41 11.60 7.98
C ASP A 246 -8.12 11.29 8.73
N ILE A 247 -7.01 11.95 8.40
CA ILE A 247 -5.70 11.62 9.01
C ILE A 247 -5.37 12.52 10.20
N ASN A 248 -4.98 11.90 11.33
CA ASN A 248 -4.38 12.59 12.46
C ASN A 248 -2.96 13.08 12.13
N ARG A 249 -2.87 14.30 11.58
CA ARG A 249 -1.61 14.96 11.22
C ARG A 249 -0.65 15.16 12.40
N LYS A 250 -1.14 15.27 13.65
CA LYS A 250 -0.31 15.40 14.85
C LYS A 250 0.40 14.08 15.15
N THR A 251 -0.33 12.97 15.15
CA THR A 251 0.21 11.62 15.32
C THR A 251 1.18 11.27 14.18
N LEU A 252 0.76 11.42 12.93
CA LEU A 252 1.61 11.15 11.76
C LEU A 252 2.88 12.04 11.73
N GLY A 253 2.76 13.29 12.19
CA GLY A 253 3.89 14.21 12.36
C GLY A 253 4.82 13.83 13.52
N THR A 254 4.34 13.11 14.53
CA THR A 254 5.17 12.54 15.60
C THR A 254 5.92 11.30 15.11
N PHE A 255 5.24 10.36 14.43
CA PHE A 255 5.90 9.22 13.77
C PHE A 255 7.00 9.66 12.80
N LYS A 256 6.74 10.67 11.95
CA LYS A 256 7.76 11.19 11.02
C LYS A 256 8.94 11.88 11.71
N ARG A 257 8.71 12.58 12.82
CA ARG A 257 9.79 13.21 13.62
C ARG A 257 10.64 12.17 14.35
N ALA A 258 10.03 11.12 14.89
CA ALA A 258 10.74 9.98 15.48
C ALA A 258 11.63 9.27 14.44
N TYR A 259 11.22 9.27 13.16
CA TYR A 259 12.02 8.77 12.03
C TYR A 259 13.14 9.73 11.55
N GLY A 260 13.47 10.78 12.31
CA GLY A 260 14.52 11.75 11.95
C GLY A 260 14.17 12.67 10.76
N ALA A 261 12.95 12.62 10.22
CA ALA A 261 12.57 13.45 9.09
C ALA A 261 12.40 14.92 9.53
N ALA A 262 13.44 15.72 9.32
CA ALA A 262 13.36 17.17 9.48
C ALA A 262 12.21 17.74 8.63
N TYR A 263 11.40 18.63 9.22
CA TYR A 263 10.15 19.13 8.63
C TYR A 263 10.43 20.07 7.44
N LYS A 264 10.73 19.49 6.28
CA LYS A 264 11.20 20.22 5.08
C LYS A 264 10.30 19.94 3.87
N GLY A 265 9.55 20.97 3.46
CA GLY A 265 9.02 21.07 2.10
C GLY A 265 9.70 22.25 1.40
N ALA A 266 9.97 22.14 0.10
CA ALA A 266 10.71 23.17 -0.65
C ALA A 266 10.13 24.59 -0.45
N LYS A 267 8.79 24.74 -0.48
CA LYS A 267 8.11 26.01 -0.21
C LYS A 267 8.41 26.61 1.18
N ARG A 268 8.65 25.79 2.20
CA ARG A 268 9.00 26.24 3.56
C ARG A 268 10.51 26.48 3.73
N LEU A 269 11.35 25.93 2.84
CA LEU A 269 12.77 26.27 2.75
C LEU A 269 12.97 27.59 1.98
N MET A 270 12.21 27.82 0.90
CA MET A 270 12.16 29.11 0.20
C MET A 270 11.66 30.21 1.15
N GLY A 271 10.51 30.02 1.80
CA GLY A 271 10.02 30.95 2.84
C GLY A 271 10.88 31.04 4.11
N LYS A 272 11.89 30.17 4.30
CA LYS A 272 12.92 30.35 5.33
C LYS A 272 14.01 31.28 4.81
N ARG A 273 14.54 31.03 3.61
CA ARG A 273 15.53 31.89 2.94
C ARG A 273 15.01 33.31 2.73
N GLU A 274 13.82 33.47 2.17
CA GLU A 274 13.15 34.77 1.99
C GLU A 274 13.09 35.56 3.31
N ARG A 275 12.80 34.88 4.43
CA ARG A 275 12.74 35.47 5.78
C ARG A 275 14.12 35.72 6.39
N GLU A 276 15.14 34.93 6.03
CA GLU A 276 16.53 35.15 6.42
C GLU A 276 17.11 36.37 5.68
N ASP A 277 16.86 36.48 4.37
CA ASP A 277 17.23 37.64 3.55
C ASP A 277 16.51 38.91 4.02
N GLU A 278 15.21 38.82 4.35
CA GLU A 278 14.41 39.90 4.95
C GLU A 278 14.95 40.31 6.34
N ALA A 279 15.34 39.36 7.18
CA ALA A 279 15.94 39.62 8.49
C ALA A 279 17.31 40.31 8.36
N ILE A 280 18.16 39.86 7.42
CA ILE A 280 19.46 40.48 7.13
C ILE A 280 19.26 41.92 6.62
N ARG A 281 18.37 42.15 5.64
CA ARG A 281 18.05 43.51 5.17
C ARG A 281 17.52 44.40 6.30
N THR A 282 16.65 43.87 7.16
CA THR A 282 16.12 44.60 8.32
C THR A 282 17.22 44.94 9.34
N CYS A 283 18.19 44.06 9.54
CA CYS A 283 19.35 44.33 10.40
C CYS A 283 20.25 45.44 9.83
N MET A 284 20.61 45.35 8.55
CA MET A 284 21.41 46.38 7.89
C MET A 284 20.71 47.74 7.90
N ALA A 285 19.42 47.78 7.58
CA ALA A 285 18.61 49.00 7.64
C ALA A 285 18.51 49.60 9.05
N VAL A 286 18.52 48.77 10.10
CA VAL A 286 18.61 49.22 11.50
C VAL A 286 19.96 49.86 11.79
N LEU A 287 21.06 49.23 11.38
CA LEU A 287 22.42 49.76 11.59
C LEU A 287 22.59 51.11 10.89
N SER A 288 22.20 51.22 9.61
CA SER A 288 22.28 52.49 8.88
C SER A 288 21.34 53.57 9.42
N ALA A 289 20.18 53.20 9.99
CA ALA A 289 19.32 54.17 10.67
C ALA A 289 19.95 54.71 11.97
N ASP A 290 20.71 53.86 12.67
CA ASP A 290 21.44 54.24 13.89
C ASP A 290 22.68 55.10 13.56
N GLU A 291 23.40 54.81 12.47
CA GLU A 291 24.48 55.65 11.91
C GLU A 291 23.98 57.04 11.48
N LEU A 292 22.78 57.12 10.91
CA LEU A 292 22.11 58.37 10.53
C LEU A 292 21.44 59.10 11.72
N GLY A 293 21.53 58.56 12.94
CA GLY A 293 20.97 59.17 14.14
C GLY A 293 19.43 59.27 14.16
N LEU A 294 18.73 58.51 13.31
CA LEU A 294 17.28 58.59 13.17
C LEU A 294 16.57 58.07 14.42
N GLN A 295 15.48 58.72 14.83
CA GLN A 295 14.70 58.32 16.00
C GLN A 295 13.19 58.23 15.72
N GLY A 296 12.45 57.67 16.69
CA GLY A 296 10.98 57.66 16.68
C GLY A 296 10.35 57.05 15.42
N LYS A 297 9.42 57.79 14.81
CA LYS A 297 8.70 57.37 13.60
C LYS A 297 9.59 57.37 12.36
N ASP A 298 10.52 58.30 12.27
CA ASP A 298 11.36 58.48 11.07
C ASP A 298 12.34 57.30 10.94
N ARG A 299 12.89 56.83 12.06
CA ARG A 299 13.64 55.57 12.14
C ARG A 299 12.79 54.37 11.67
N GLN A 300 11.53 54.30 12.07
CA GLN A 300 10.63 53.20 11.66
C GLN A 300 10.33 53.24 10.15
N ILE A 301 10.03 54.42 9.59
CA ILE A 301 9.75 54.60 8.16
C ILE A 301 10.98 54.22 7.34
N TYR A 302 12.16 54.74 7.70
CA TYR A 302 13.42 54.44 7.02
C TYR A 302 13.72 52.93 7.00
N ILE A 303 13.60 52.24 8.15
CA ILE A 303 13.85 50.79 8.21
C ILE A 303 12.86 50.01 7.33
N ILE A 304 11.58 50.40 7.31
CA ILE A 304 10.56 49.76 6.49
C ILE A 304 10.89 49.91 5.00
N GLU A 305 11.27 51.10 4.56
CA GLU A 305 11.58 51.38 3.16
C GLU A 305 12.88 50.69 2.71
N GLN A 306 13.96 50.77 3.49
CA GLN A 306 15.25 50.15 3.15
C GLN A 306 15.21 48.61 3.19
N ALA A 307 14.44 48.01 4.09
CA ALA A 307 14.34 46.55 4.17
C ALA A 307 13.33 45.95 3.17
N GLY A 308 12.50 46.79 2.53
CA GLY A 308 11.44 46.37 1.61
C GLY A 308 10.20 45.82 2.32
N LEU A 309 9.94 46.26 3.55
CA LEU A 309 8.85 45.75 4.40
C LEU A 309 7.50 46.41 4.05
N PRO A 310 6.36 45.77 4.35
CA PRO A 310 5.05 46.41 4.24
C PRO A 310 4.96 47.69 5.09
N ARG A 311 4.32 48.75 4.58
CA ARG A 311 4.10 50.04 5.30
C ARG A 311 3.35 49.93 6.64
N ARG A 312 2.79 48.77 6.96
CA ARG A 312 2.07 48.49 8.22
C ARG A 312 2.92 47.69 9.24
N THR A 313 4.18 47.39 8.96
CA THR A 313 5.01 46.56 9.85
C THR A 313 5.27 47.25 11.18
N GLU A 314 4.93 46.57 12.27
CA GLU A 314 5.07 47.10 13.63
C GLU A 314 6.53 47.09 14.10
N VAL A 315 6.88 48.04 14.98
CA VAL A 315 8.20 48.11 15.65
C VAL A 315 8.57 46.79 16.34
N ARG A 316 7.60 46.05 16.87
CA ARG A 316 7.82 44.73 17.50
C ARG A 316 8.27 43.67 16.50
N GLU A 317 7.79 43.72 15.27
CA GLU A 317 8.16 42.79 14.22
C GLU A 317 9.53 43.14 13.62
N ILE A 318 9.78 44.44 13.39
CA ILE A 318 11.10 44.96 13.01
C ILE A 318 12.18 44.52 14.02
N ARG A 319 11.93 44.66 15.33
CA ARG A 319 12.86 44.21 16.38
C ARG A 319 13.14 42.69 16.33
N LYS A 320 12.14 41.87 16.01
CA LYS A 320 12.32 40.41 15.88
C LYS A 320 13.13 40.04 14.64
N LEU A 321 12.85 40.69 13.50
CA LEU A 321 13.59 40.48 12.25
C LEU A 321 15.04 40.97 12.39
N ALA A 322 15.27 42.16 12.94
CA ALA A 322 16.61 42.69 13.19
C ALA A 322 17.42 41.79 14.15
N LYS A 323 16.80 41.27 15.23
CA LYS A 323 17.48 40.31 16.12
C LYS A 323 17.88 39.04 15.38
N LEU A 324 16.97 38.44 14.60
CA LEU A 324 17.29 37.27 13.77
C LEU A 324 18.39 37.58 12.74
N GLY A 325 18.40 38.79 12.16
CA GLY A 325 19.44 39.23 11.23
C GLY A 325 20.81 39.35 11.90
N ARG A 326 20.89 39.88 13.13
CA ARG A 326 22.13 39.89 13.93
C ARG A 326 22.64 38.48 14.22
N GLU A 327 21.77 37.58 14.68
CA GLU A 327 22.09 36.16 14.90
C GLU A 327 22.62 35.47 13.63
N LEU A 328 22.06 35.80 12.46
CA LEU A 328 22.50 35.26 11.16
C LEU A 328 23.82 35.87 10.65
N LEU A 329 24.11 37.12 11.01
CA LEU A 329 25.34 37.83 10.65
C LEU A 329 26.49 37.59 11.65
N GLY A 330 26.25 36.85 12.74
CA GLY A 330 27.25 36.60 13.79
C GLY A 330 27.53 37.84 14.66
N MET A 331 26.56 38.76 14.76
CA MET A 331 26.63 39.95 15.61
C MET A 331 25.88 39.66 16.91
N GLU A 332 26.54 39.79 18.06
CA GLU A 332 25.91 39.63 19.39
C GLU A 332 25.02 40.83 19.77
#